data_AF-A0A938BXV0-F1
#
_entry.id   AF-A0A938BXV0-F1
#
_cell.length_a   1.000
_cell.length_b   1.000
_cell.length_c   1.000
_cell.angle_alpha   90.00
_cell.angle_beta   90.00
_cell.angle_gamma   90.00
#
_symmetry.space_group_name_H-M   'P 1'
#
loop_
_entity.id
_entity.type
_entity.pdbx_description
1 polymer ?
#
loop_
_entity_poly.entity_id
_entity_poly.type
_entity_poly.pdbx_seq_one_letter_code
_entity_poly.pdbx_strand_id
1 'polypeptide(L)'
;MAEAAGGDGRGSGGGGIAVELYRDIAYVPLPADRGQILCALQRLKLWPLLQGFRGHPKADIDALVEAAMCFGSAFLSAQPAPAEIELNPVFVRPPGSIGASVVAVDMLVEPA
;
A
#
# COMPACT_ATOMS: atom_id res chain seq x y z
N MET A 1 -15.61 -30.52 6.77
CA MET A 1 -15.26 -31.86 6.23
C MET A 1 -14.33 -31.65 5.04
N ALA A 2 -13.14 -32.26 5.10
CA ALA A 2 -12.13 -32.50 4.06
C ALA A 2 -11.53 -31.28 3.31
N GLU A 3 -10.25 -31.20 2.95
CA GLU A 3 -9.13 -32.15 3.06
C GLU A 3 -7.79 -31.40 3.03
N ALA A 4 -6.77 -31.99 3.65
CA ALA A 4 -5.39 -31.53 3.65
C ALA A 4 -4.63 -32.16 2.47
N ALA A 5 -3.87 -31.36 1.73
CA ALA A 5 -2.80 -31.86 0.86
C ALA A 5 -1.45 -31.48 1.50
N GLY A 6 -0.70 -32.49 1.93
CA GLY A 6 0.67 -32.36 2.40
C GLY A 6 1.67 -32.21 1.25
N GLY A 7 2.67 -31.38 1.48
CA GLY A 7 3.87 -31.25 0.66
C GLY A 7 4.96 -30.59 1.49
N ASP A 8 5.88 -31.40 2.00
CA ASP A 8 7.05 -30.99 2.79
C ASP A 8 8.12 -30.38 1.86
N GLY A 9 8.63 -29.20 2.20
CA GLY A 9 9.56 -28.48 1.32
C GLY A 9 9.93 -27.09 1.82
N ARG A 10 10.64 -27.02 2.95
CA ARG A 10 11.53 -25.91 3.39
C ARG A 10 11.21 -24.51 2.82
N GLY A 11 10.45 -23.74 3.60
CA GLY A 11 10.49 -22.28 3.59
C GLY A 11 10.23 -21.79 5.01
N SER A 12 11.25 -21.29 5.70
CA SER A 12 11.14 -20.81 7.08
C SER A 12 10.16 -19.64 7.17
N GLY A 13 8.94 -19.97 7.60
CA GLY A 13 8.15 -19.29 8.63
C GLY A 13 8.30 -17.77 8.73
N GLY A 14 7.49 -17.07 7.95
CA GLY A 14 7.06 -15.70 8.20
C GLY A 14 5.65 -15.56 7.65
N GLY A 15 4.71 -16.32 8.24
CA GLY A 15 3.33 -16.43 7.79
C GLY A 15 2.73 -15.04 7.59
N GLY A 16 2.45 -14.72 6.33
CA GLY A 16 1.56 -13.63 6.00
C GLY A 16 0.23 -13.94 6.65
N ILE A 17 -0.03 -13.30 7.79
CA ILE A 17 -1.39 -13.13 8.26
C ILE A 17 -2.02 -12.16 7.24
N ALA A 18 -2.59 -12.72 6.17
CA ALA A 18 -3.59 -12.02 5.38
C ALA A 18 -4.84 -11.94 6.26
N VAL A 19 -4.80 -11.05 7.24
CA VAL A 19 -6.01 -10.52 7.88
C VAL A 19 -6.63 -9.64 6.80
N GLU A 20 -7.46 -10.26 5.96
CA GLU A 20 -8.55 -9.59 5.23
C GLU A 20 -9.58 -9.08 6.25
N LEU A 21 -9.11 -8.26 7.19
CA LEU A 21 -9.92 -7.38 7.99
C LEU A 21 -9.20 -6.05 7.85
N TYR A 22 -9.81 -5.12 7.13
CA TYR A 22 -10.20 -3.80 7.62
C TYR A 22 -10.45 -2.94 6.38
N ARG A 23 -11.69 -2.46 6.26
CA ARG A 23 -12.04 -1.31 5.42
C ARG A 23 -11.40 -0.05 6.03
N ASP A 24 -10.07 -0.01 6.08
CA ASP A 24 -9.29 1.09 6.61
C ASP A 24 -8.91 1.99 5.45
N ILE A 25 -9.81 2.92 5.13
CA ILE A 25 -9.71 3.78 3.96
C ILE A 25 -9.64 5.23 4.44
N ALA A 26 -8.70 5.99 3.89
CA ALA A 26 -8.65 7.43 4.04
C ALA A 26 -8.77 8.06 2.65
N TYR A 27 -9.65 9.05 2.52
CA TYR A 27 -9.83 9.81 1.29
C TYR A 27 -9.10 11.14 1.38
N VAL A 28 -8.41 11.50 0.30
CA VAL A 28 -7.74 12.79 0.17
C VAL A 28 -8.16 13.41 -1.16
N PRO A 29 -8.72 14.63 -1.19
CA PRO A 29 -9.05 15.31 -2.43
C PRO A 29 -7.77 15.66 -3.19
N LEU A 30 -7.80 15.52 -4.51
CA LEU A 30 -6.70 15.94 -5.39
C LEU A 30 -6.93 17.38 -5.91
N PRO A 31 -5.86 18.16 -6.14
CA PRO A 31 -4.47 17.84 -5.81
C PRO A 31 -4.23 17.83 -4.29
N ALA A 32 -3.36 16.94 -3.83
CA ALA A 32 -3.03 16.78 -2.42
C ALA A 32 -1.54 17.08 -2.16
N ASP A 33 -1.26 17.80 -1.09
CA ASP A 33 0.10 18.02 -0.62
C ASP A 33 0.57 16.91 0.35
N ARG A 34 1.87 16.94 0.64
CA ARG A 34 2.54 16.01 1.55
C ARG A 34 1.87 15.93 2.92
N GLY A 35 1.48 17.08 3.48
CA GLY A 35 0.88 17.18 4.80
C GLY A 35 -0.53 16.55 4.84
N GLN A 36 -1.32 16.78 3.79
CA GLN A 36 -2.66 16.20 3.64
C GLN A 36 -2.60 14.67 3.55
N ILE A 37 -1.70 14.13 2.72
CA ILE A 37 -1.53 12.69 2.57
C ILE A 37 -1.00 12.06 3.86
N LEU A 38 0.02 12.65 4.50
CA LEU A 38 0.54 12.15 5.77
C LEU A 38 -0.53 12.18 6.87
N CYS A 39 -1.32 13.25 6.95
CA CYS A 39 -2.43 13.35 7.91
C CYS A 39 -3.49 12.28 7.66
N ALA A 40 -3.80 11.97 6.41
CA ALA A 40 -4.71 10.89 6.04
C ALA A 40 -4.17 9.51 6.45
N LEU A 41 -2.89 9.24 6.16
CA LEU A 41 -2.21 8.01 6.59
C LEU A 41 -2.22 7.84 8.12
N GLN A 42 -2.00 8.93 8.87
CA GLN A 42 -2.01 8.91 10.34
C GLN A 42 -3.38 8.62 10.94
N ARG A 43 -4.47 8.80 10.19
CA ARG A 43 -5.85 8.51 10.62
C ARG A 43 -6.25 7.05 10.37
N LEU A 44 -5.46 6.30 9.61
CA LEU A 44 -5.68 4.87 9.39
C LEU A 44 -5.57 4.12 10.71
N LYS A 45 -6.50 3.20 10.96
CA LYS A 45 -6.46 2.28 12.11
C LYS A 45 -5.18 1.43 12.09
N LEU A 46 -4.67 1.13 10.90
CA LEU A 46 -3.46 0.36 10.66
C LEU A 46 -2.18 1.22 10.67
N TRP A 47 -2.28 2.54 10.89
CA TRP A 47 -1.10 3.42 11.05
C TRP A 47 -0.04 2.87 12.01
N PRO A 48 -0.38 2.29 13.19
CA PRO A 48 0.63 1.71 14.08
C PRO A 48 1.44 0.58 13.44
N LEU A 49 0.87 -0.20 12.51
CA LEU A 49 1.59 -1.25 11.79
C LEU A 49 2.59 -0.66 10.79
N LEU A 50 2.24 0.46 10.15
CA LEU A 50 3.15 1.19 9.27
C LEU A 50 4.35 1.79 10.03
N GLN A 51 4.18 2.08 11.33
CA GLN A 51 5.26 2.52 12.22
C GLN A 51 6.14 1.38 12.75
N GLY A 52 5.85 0.12 12.38
CA GLY A 52 6.55 -1.07 12.83
C GLY A 52 5.84 -1.76 14.00
N PHE A 53 5.78 -3.09 13.99
CA PHE A 53 5.09 -3.88 15.02
C PHE A 53 5.69 -5.28 15.16
N ARG A 54 5.97 -5.71 16.39
CA ARG A 54 6.45 -7.08 16.75
C ARG A 54 7.42 -7.71 15.74
N GLY A 55 8.61 -7.12 15.59
CA GLY A 55 9.64 -7.64 14.69
C GLY A 55 9.49 -7.26 13.22
N HIS A 56 8.36 -6.64 12.83
CA HIS A 56 8.24 -5.98 11.53
C HIS A 56 8.84 -4.57 11.58
N PRO A 57 9.78 -4.25 10.69
CA PRO A 57 10.35 -2.91 10.57
C PRO A 57 9.29 -1.88 10.15
N LYS A 58 9.56 -0.61 10.48
CA LYS A 58 8.77 0.54 10.02
C LYS A 58 8.80 0.63 8.48
N ALA A 59 7.65 0.91 7.88
CA ALA A 59 7.54 1.20 6.45
C ALA A 59 8.17 2.56 6.11
N ASP A 60 8.66 2.70 4.89
CA ASP A 60 9.15 3.99 4.37
C ASP A 60 7.97 4.93 4.07
N ILE A 61 7.51 5.61 5.12
CA ILE A 61 6.37 6.53 5.06
C ILE A 61 6.65 7.69 4.12
N ASP A 62 7.87 8.20 4.11
CA ASP A 62 8.22 9.34 3.27
C ASP A 62 8.14 8.92 1.80
N ALA A 63 8.68 7.75 1.43
CA ALA A 63 8.52 7.21 0.08
C ALA A 63 7.05 6.93 -0.28
N LEU A 64 6.23 6.45 0.66
CA LEU A 64 4.80 6.22 0.44
C LEU A 64 4.06 7.54 0.14
N VAL A 65 4.35 8.61 0.88
CA VAL A 65 3.73 9.91 0.67
C VAL A 65 4.13 10.48 -0.69
N GLU A 66 5.42 10.43 -1.05
CA GLU A 66 5.90 10.89 -2.35
C GLU A 66 5.28 10.09 -3.51
N ALA A 67 5.16 8.76 -3.35
CA ALA A 67 4.51 7.91 -4.34
C ALA A 67 3.03 8.29 -4.53
N ALA A 68 2.29 8.53 -3.45
CA ALA A 68 0.89 8.94 -3.51
C ALA A 68 0.72 10.32 -4.18
N MET A 69 1.60 11.28 -3.88
CA MET A 69 1.62 12.60 -4.53
C MET A 69 1.88 12.47 -6.03
N CYS A 70 2.91 11.71 -6.40
CA CYS A 70 3.29 11.46 -7.79
C CYS A 70 2.13 10.81 -8.56
N PHE A 71 1.50 9.79 -7.97
CA PHE A 71 0.37 9.10 -8.57
C PHE A 71 -0.87 10.01 -8.74
N GLY A 72 -1.21 10.82 -7.72
CA GLY A 72 -2.31 11.78 -7.83
C GLY A 72 -2.07 12.82 -8.93
N SER A 73 -0.83 13.29 -9.09
CA SER A 73 -0.45 14.18 -10.20
C SER A 73 -0.58 13.48 -11.57
N ALA A 74 -0.16 12.21 -11.66
CA ALA A 74 -0.30 11.40 -12.87
C ALA A 74 -1.76 11.17 -13.25
N PHE A 75 -2.64 10.90 -12.27
CA PHE A 75 -4.09 10.77 -12.49
C PHE A 75 -4.68 12.06 -13.08
N LEU A 76 -4.38 13.21 -12.48
CA LEU A 76 -4.88 14.51 -12.97
C LEU A 76 -4.35 14.90 -14.37
N SER A 77 -3.20 14.34 -14.76
CA SER A 77 -2.55 14.63 -16.04
C SER A 77 -2.85 13.59 -17.12
N ALA A 78 -3.58 12.53 -16.81
CA ALA A 78 -3.84 11.42 -17.72
C ALA A 78 -4.81 11.81 -18.86
N GLN A 79 -4.52 11.32 -20.07
CA GLN A 79 -5.37 11.50 -21.25
C GLN A 79 -5.51 10.18 -22.02
N PRO A 80 -6.73 9.66 -22.26
CA PRO A 80 -8.01 10.16 -21.74
C PRO A 80 -8.05 10.14 -20.21
N ALA A 81 -8.88 11.02 -19.63
CA ALA A 81 -9.03 11.08 -18.18
C ALA A 81 -9.73 9.79 -17.70
N PRO A 82 -9.15 9.05 -16.75
CA PRO A 82 -9.84 7.92 -16.12
C PRO A 82 -10.88 8.42 -15.11
N ALA A 83 -11.95 7.64 -14.92
CA ALA A 83 -12.90 7.86 -13.82
C ALA A 83 -12.29 7.47 -12.48
N GLU A 84 -11.59 6.33 -12.45
CA GLU A 84 -10.99 5.76 -11.24
C GLU A 84 -9.71 4.99 -11.59
N ILE A 85 -8.76 4.99 -10.66
CA ILE A 85 -7.63 4.08 -10.68
C ILE A 85 -7.44 3.48 -9.29
N GLU A 86 -7.42 2.15 -9.21
CA GLU A 86 -7.12 1.41 -7.99
C GLU A 86 -5.71 0.81 -8.08
N LEU A 87 -4.88 1.07 -7.07
CA LEU A 87 -3.60 0.37 -6.86
C LEU A 87 -3.77 -0.60 -5.69
N ASN A 88 -3.80 -1.90 -5.97
CA ASN A 88 -3.99 -2.90 -4.94
C ASN A 88 -3.45 -4.27 -5.40
N PRO A 89 -2.46 -4.88 -4.73
CA PRO A 89 -1.79 -4.41 -3.52
C PRO A 89 -0.65 -3.41 -3.80
N VAL A 90 -0.42 -2.52 -2.84
CA VAL A 90 0.78 -1.67 -2.76
C VAL A 90 1.67 -2.15 -1.61
N PHE A 91 2.91 -2.52 -1.94
CA PHE A 91 3.92 -2.90 -0.96
C PHE A 91 4.82 -1.73 -0.64
N VAL A 92 5.07 -1.51 0.65
CA VAL A 92 6.01 -0.49 1.15
C VAL A 92 7.11 -1.19 1.94
N ARG A 93 8.36 -0.95 1.51
CA ARG A 93 9.55 -1.52 2.15
C ARG A 93 10.06 -0.62 3.26
N PRO A 94 10.90 -1.13 4.16
CA PRO A 94 11.59 -0.30 5.15
C PRO A 94 12.55 0.69 4.49
N PRO A 95 12.80 1.86 5.12
CA PRO A 95 13.81 2.80 4.66
C PRO A 95 15.18 2.14 4.50
N GLY A 96 15.88 2.48 3.42
CA GLY A 96 17.22 1.94 3.12
C GLY A 96 17.24 0.53 2.54
N SER A 97 16.08 -0.05 2.23
CA SER A 97 16.01 -1.31 1.47
C SER A 97 16.61 -1.15 0.07
N ILE A 98 17.25 -2.20 -0.44
CA ILE A 98 17.73 -2.23 -1.82
C ILE A 98 16.54 -2.36 -2.78
N GLY A 99 16.49 -1.49 -3.80
CA GLY A 99 15.44 -1.46 -4.82
C GLY A 99 14.38 -0.38 -4.57
N ALA A 100 13.20 -0.55 -5.18
CA ALA A 100 12.09 0.40 -5.01
C ALA A 100 11.49 0.32 -3.59
N SER A 101 11.33 1.48 -2.95
CA SER A 101 10.68 1.59 -1.62
C SER A 101 9.18 1.29 -1.67
N VAL A 102 8.50 1.66 -2.76
CA VAL A 102 7.06 1.46 -2.94
C VAL A 102 6.83 0.76 -4.28
N VAL A 103 6.01 -0.30 -4.27
CA VAL A 103 5.70 -1.09 -5.46
C VAL A 103 4.20 -1.39 -5.48
N ALA A 104 3.50 -0.88 -6.49
CA ALA A 104 2.19 -1.39 -6.87
C ALA A 104 2.38 -2.66 -7.72
N VAL A 105 1.72 -3.76 -7.35
CA VAL A 105 1.84 -5.02 -8.08
C VAL A 105 0.75 -5.19 -9.13
N ASP A 106 -0.41 -4.62 -8.88
CA ASP A 106 -1.52 -4.60 -9.81
C ASP A 106 -2.18 -3.21 -9.82
N MET A 107 -2.86 -2.90 -10.91
CA MET A 107 -3.52 -1.64 -11.15
C MET A 107 -4.76 -1.85 -12.02
N LEU A 108 -5.92 -1.43 -11.51
CA LEU A 108 -7.17 -1.40 -12.26
C LEU A 108 -7.47 0.04 -12.66
N VAL A 109 -7.83 0.27 -13.92
CA VAL A 109 -8.19 1.58 -14.46
C VAL A 109 -9.60 1.53 -15.01
N GLU A 110 -10.45 2.41 -14.51
CA GLU A 110 -11.79 2.62 -15.06
C GLU A 110 -11.80 3.84 -15.99
N PRO A 111 -12.21 3.68 -17.26
CA PRO A 111 -12.35 4.81 -18.17
C PRO A 111 -13.51 5.72 -17.75
N ALA A 112 -13.41 7.01 -18.07
CA ALA A 112 -14.48 7.98 -17.90
C ALA A 112 -15.63 7.79 -18.91
#